data_AF-A0A2S8GTX0-F1
#
_entry.id   AF-A0A2S8GTX0-F1
#
_cell.length_a   1.000
_cell.length_b   1.000
_cell.length_c   1.000
_cell.angle_alpha   90.00
_cell.angle_beta   90.00
_cell.angle_gamma   90.00
#
_symmetry.space_group_name_H-M   'P 1'
#
loop_
_entity.id
_entity.type
_entity.pdbx_description
1 polymer ?
#
loop_
_entity_poly.entity_id
_entity_poly.type
_entity_poly.pdbx_seq_one_letter_code
_entity_poly.pdbx_strand_id
1 'polypeptide(L)'
;MTTAQLKKTPLYNWHTANGGRMVDFTGWSMPVQYTSIIDEHNATRKAVGLFDVSHMARFRFDGANALAFLDGLVTRKVADLRPGRIRYGLVCKEDGGILDDVLTYHLQDADGKSYAQMVVNAGNREKIAAWITERLPSDVTFTDQTEETAMIAVQGPHAIRMAQELVEGDLSELKYYQGREAKILSHNGLVSRTGYTGEDGVELTVPGKFAISVWEALHVAAAEVGGHAVGLGARDTLRLEAAMPLYGHELSEEITPLQAGLGFAMSWDHEFIGKAALEALDQEALPVRVGLAMQDRRVPREHYPLFKGDEQVGKVTSGSQSPTLGTPIAMGYVSREFSADGTLLDVDVRGKRHTAKVVPLPFYKRK
;
A
#
# COMPACT_ATOMS: atom_id res chain seq x y z
N MET A 1 -19.86 -4.78 -24.83
CA MET A 1 -19.44 -4.86 -23.42
C MET A 1 -20.14 -3.73 -22.70
N THR A 2 -21.14 -4.01 -21.87
CA THR A 2 -21.72 -3.02 -20.98
C THR A 2 -20.60 -2.55 -20.05
N THR A 3 -20.16 -1.30 -20.20
CA THR A 3 -19.22 -0.68 -19.27
C THR A 3 -19.87 -0.69 -17.89
N ALA A 4 -19.39 -1.57 -17.01
CA ALA A 4 -19.81 -1.56 -15.62
C ALA A 4 -19.59 -0.15 -15.06
N GLN A 5 -20.58 0.40 -14.37
CA GLN A 5 -20.46 1.73 -13.81
C GLN A 5 -19.40 1.73 -12.71
N LEU A 6 -18.33 2.53 -12.87
CA LEU A 6 -17.26 2.63 -11.89
C LEU A 6 -17.79 3.10 -10.54
N LYS A 7 -17.31 2.48 -9.45
CA LYS A 7 -17.54 2.92 -8.08
C LYS A 7 -16.92 4.31 -7.86
N LYS A 8 -17.49 5.09 -6.95
CA LYS A 8 -17.07 6.47 -6.66
C LYS A 8 -16.80 6.62 -5.18
N THR A 9 -15.70 7.25 -4.82
CA THR A 9 -15.42 7.61 -3.43
C THR A 9 -16.32 8.77 -2.99
N PRO A 10 -16.50 9.00 -1.68
CA PRO A 10 -17.19 10.18 -1.17
C PRO A 10 -16.60 11.51 -1.66
N LEU A 11 -15.32 11.51 -2.10
CA LEU A 11 -14.59 12.68 -2.58
C LEU A 11 -14.64 12.85 -4.11
N TYR A 12 -15.29 11.93 -4.84
CA TYR A 12 -15.33 11.93 -6.31
C TYR A 12 -15.71 13.28 -6.92
N ASN A 13 -16.78 13.91 -6.43
CA ASN A 13 -17.25 15.18 -6.97
C ASN A 13 -16.20 16.30 -6.77
N TRP A 14 -15.55 16.33 -5.60
CA TRP A 14 -14.47 17.28 -5.33
C TRP A 14 -13.32 17.08 -6.33
N HIS A 15 -12.92 15.83 -6.57
CA HIS A 15 -11.86 15.51 -7.53
C HIS A 15 -12.18 16.04 -8.93
N THR A 16 -13.39 15.77 -9.43
CA THR A 16 -13.82 16.24 -10.76
C THR A 16 -13.90 17.76 -10.87
N ALA A 17 -14.30 18.44 -9.79
CA ALA A 17 -14.41 19.90 -9.75
C ALA A 17 -13.04 20.60 -9.64
N ASN A 18 -12.03 19.93 -9.08
CA ASN A 18 -10.71 20.50 -8.79
C ASN A 18 -9.61 19.97 -9.73
N GLY A 19 -9.97 19.65 -10.98
CA GLY A 19 -9.00 19.29 -12.03
C GLY A 19 -8.45 17.86 -11.96
N GLY A 20 -9.03 17.00 -11.12
CA GLY A 20 -8.68 15.58 -11.06
C GLY A 20 -8.97 14.89 -12.38
N ARG A 21 -7.92 14.37 -13.03
CA ARG A 21 -8.07 13.52 -14.22
C ARG A 21 -8.46 12.11 -13.79
N MET A 22 -9.73 11.79 -13.94
CA MET A 22 -10.29 10.51 -13.49
C MET A 22 -9.95 9.35 -14.43
N VAL A 23 -9.60 8.20 -13.87
CA VAL A 23 -9.35 6.94 -14.59
C VAL A 23 -10.08 5.78 -13.90
N ASP A 24 -10.24 4.66 -14.61
CA ASP A 24 -10.58 3.39 -13.98
C ASP A 24 -9.35 2.86 -13.24
N PHE A 25 -9.49 2.69 -11.93
CA PHE A 25 -8.50 2.03 -11.10
C PHE A 25 -9.20 0.94 -10.30
N THR A 26 -9.07 -0.31 -10.74
CA THR A 26 -9.65 -1.49 -10.08
C THR A 26 -11.18 -1.37 -9.86
N GLY A 27 -11.91 -0.82 -10.84
CA GLY A 27 -13.36 -0.64 -10.75
C GLY A 27 -13.81 0.63 -10.01
N TRP A 28 -12.87 1.49 -9.60
CA TRP A 28 -13.14 2.80 -9.01
C TRP A 28 -12.75 3.93 -9.97
N SER A 29 -13.55 5.01 -9.99
CA SER A 29 -13.20 6.23 -10.70
C SER A 29 -12.33 7.12 -9.79
N MET A 30 -11.01 7.11 -10.04
CA MET A 30 -10.02 7.75 -9.18
C MET A 30 -9.17 8.79 -9.94
N PRO A 31 -8.73 9.88 -9.30
CA PRO A 31 -7.85 10.86 -9.93
C PRO A 31 -6.44 10.29 -10.10
N VAL A 32 -5.95 10.19 -11.34
CA VAL A 32 -4.56 9.78 -11.61
C VAL A 32 -3.57 10.92 -11.37
N GLN A 33 -4.01 12.17 -11.54
CA GLN A 33 -3.27 13.40 -11.26
C GLN A 33 -4.26 14.59 -11.23
N TYR A 34 -3.84 15.71 -10.65
CA TYR A 34 -4.49 17.01 -10.67
C TYR A 34 -3.64 18.05 -11.41
N THR A 35 -2.33 18.06 -11.15
CA THR A 35 -1.35 18.92 -11.82
C THR A 35 -0.47 18.05 -12.71
N SER A 36 0.76 17.77 -12.31
CA SER A 36 1.63 16.76 -12.91
C SER A 36 2.08 15.76 -11.86
N ILE A 37 2.34 14.52 -12.30
CA ILE A 37 2.87 13.45 -11.43
C ILE A 37 4.16 13.89 -10.74
N ILE A 38 5.01 14.66 -11.43
CA ILE A 38 6.29 15.14 -10.89
C ILE A 38 6.06 16.18 -9.80
N ASP A 39 5.15 17.14 -10.03
CA ASP A 39 4.88 18.21 -9.06
C ASP A 39 4.23 17.65 -7.80
N GLU A 40 3.26 16.75 -7.94
CA GLU A 40 2.59 16.08 -6.83
C GLU A 40 3.54 15.18 -6.02
N HIS A 41 4.41 14.45 -6.70
CA HIS A 41 5.48 13.67 -6.07
C HIS A 41 6.40 14.58 -5.25
N ASN A 42 6.88 15.67 -5.86
CA ASN A 42 7.78 16.62 -5.21
C ASN A 42 7.11 17.31 -4.02
N ALA A 43 5.83 17.65 -4.12
CA ALA A 43 5.05 18.21 -3.03
C ALA A 43 5.00 17.25 -1.84
N THR A 44 4.78 15.96 -2.09
CA THR A 44 4.80 14.93 -1.03
C THR A 44 6.18 14.80 -0.38
N ARG A 45 7.26 14.81 -1.17
CA ARG A 45 8.64 14.72 -0.67
C ARG A 45 9.05 15.94 0.16
N LYS A 46 8.63 17.13 -0.26
CA LYS A 46 9.12 18.41 0.27
C LYS A 46 8.18 19.06 1.31
N ALA A 47 6.88 18.75 1.25
CA ALA A 47 5.85 19.36 2.06
C ALA A 47 4.79 18.33 2.53
N VAL A 48 3.63 18.28 1.88
CA VAL A 48 2.54 17.34 2.15
C VAL A 48 1.82 16.95 0.85
N GLY A 49 1.52 15.66 0.69
CA GLY A 49 0.58 15.13 -0.27
C GLY A 49 -0.67 14.60 0.41
N LEU A 50 -1.85 14.97 -0.10
CA LEU A 50 -3.15 14.46 0.32
C LEU A 50 -3.67 13.46 -0.71
N PHE A 51 -3.91 12.22 -0.29
CA PHE A 51 -4.38 11.15 -1.16
C PHE A 51 -5.75 10.68 -0.72
N ASP A 52 -6.71 10.63 -1.64
CA ASP A 52 -7.93 9.87 -1.43
C ASP A 52 -7.64 8.37 -1.62
N VAL A 53 -7.64 7.63 -0.52
CA VAL A 53 -7.45 6.18 -0.49
C VAL A 53 -8.72 5.45 -0.06
N SER A 54 -9.88 6.11 -0.19
CA SER A 54 -11.19 5.54 0.18
C SER A 54 -11.59 4.32 -0.66
N HIS A 55 -10.91 4.07 -1.78
CA HIS A 55 -11.09 2.86 -2.59
C HIS A 55 -10.57 1.59 -1.90
N MET A 56 -9.58 1.70 -1.00
CA MET A 56 -9.07 0.56 -0.21
C MET A 56 -10.20 -0.04 0.62
N ALA A 57 -10.22 -1.36 0.81
CA ALA A 57 -11.25 -1.97 1.63
C ALA A 57 -10.96 -1.79 3.12
N ARG A 58 -12.01 -1.63 3.93
CA ARG A 58 -11.91 -1.49 5.40
C ARG A 58 -12.86 -2.48 6.05
N PHE A 59 -12.28 -3.53 6.61
CA PHE A 59 -13.00 -4.66 7.19
C PHE A 59 -12.92 -4.61 8.71
N ARG A 60 -14.05 -4.63 9.40
CA ARG A 60 -14.15 -4.62 10.87
C ARG A 60 -14.52 -6.01 11.38
N PHE A 61 -13.90 -6.38 12.49
CA PHE A 61 -14.12 -7.65 13.18
C PHE A 61 -14.39 -7.39 14.66
N ASP A 62 -15.61 -7.71 15.09
CA ASP A 62 -16.03 -7.62 16.49
C ASP A 62 -16.15 -9.02 17.10
N GLY A 63 -15.85 -9.14 18.40
CA GLY A 63 -15.89 -10.40 19.14
C GLY A 63 -14.56 -10.70 19.83
N ALA A 64 -14.60 -11.44 20.94
CA ALA A 64 -13.42 -11.71 21.76
C ALA A 64 -12.33 -12.49 20.99
N ASN A 65 -12.74 -13.31 20.01
CA ASN A 65 -11.86 -14.14 19.19
C ASN A 65 -11.49 -13.50 17.84
N ALA A 66 -11.88 -12.24 17.58
CA ALA A 66 -11.62 -11.58 16.30
C ALA A 66 -10.13 -11.57 15.92
N LEU A 67 -9.25 -11.19 16.87
CA LEU A 67 -7.81 -11.11 16.60
C LEU A 67 -7.17 -12.50 16.45
N ALA A 68 -7.64 -13.50 17.21
CA ALA A 68 -7.19 -14.88 17.09
C ALA A 68 -7.61 -15.52 15.75
N PHE A 69 -8.81 -15.20 15.27
CA PHE A 69 -9.26 -15.59 13.94
C PHE A 69 -8.37 -14.99 12.85
N LEU A 70 -8.09 -13.69 12.92
CA LEU A 70 -7.20 -13.04 11.96
C LEU A 70 -5.76 -13.60 12.01
N ASP A 71 -5.27 -13.99 13.19
CA ASP A 71 -3.92 -14.58 13.38
C ASP A 71 -3.65 -15.79 12.48
N GLY A 72 -4.66 -16.65 12.29
CA GLY A 72 -4.55 -17.80 11.39
C GLY A 72 -4.67 -17.47 9.90
N LEU A 73 -5.18 -16.28 9.56
CA LEU A 73 -5.37 -15.85 8.17
C LEU A 73 -4.17 -15.07 7.60
N VAL A 74 -3.35 -14.47 8.45
CA VAL A 74 -2.21 -13.65 8.02
C VAL A 74 -0.86 -14.27 8.38
N THR A 75 0.12 -14.07 7.51
CA THR A 75 1.47 -14.62 7.65
C THR A 75 2.27 -14.06 8.82
N ARG A 76 1.92 -12.87 9.29
CA ARG A 76 2.56 -12.24 10.45
C ARG A 76 1.66 -12.43 11.65
N LYS A 77 2.23 -12.90 12.76
CA LYS A 77 1.49 -13.05 14.01
C LYS A 77 0.83 -11.73 14.39
N VAL A 78 -0.44 -11.77 14.75
CA VAL A 78 -1.24 -10.62 15.22
C VAL A 78 -1.95 -10.90 16.53
N ALA A 79 -2.02 -12.15 17.01
CA ALA A 79 -2.63 -12.52 18.28
C ALA A 79 -2.02 -11.79 19.51
N ASP A 80 -0.77 -11.33 19.41
CA ASP A 80 -0.06 -10.57 20.44
C ASP A 80 -0.11 -9.04 20.21
N LEU A 81 -0.89 -8.56 19.25
CA LEU A 81 -1.10 -7.13 19.07
C LEU A 81 -1.74 -6.56 20.33
N ARG A 82 -1.09 -5.55 20.91
CA ARG A 82 -1.71 -4.72 21.94
C ARG A 82 -2.67 -3.71 21.27
N PRO A 83 -3.70 -3.22 21.99
CA PRO A 83 -4.52 -2.13 21.50
C PRO A 83 -3.68 -0.95 20.98
N GLY A 84 -4.13 -0.37 19.88
CA GLY A 84 -3.50 0.71 19.14
C GLY A 84 -2.32 0.30 18.26
N ARG A 85 -2.08 -1.00 18.04
CA ARG A 85 -0.98 -1.49 17.21
C ARG A 85 -1.48 -2.04 15.89
N ILE A 86 -0.65 -1.85 14.87
CA ILE A 86 -0.90 -2.27 13.49
C ILE A 86 0.24 -3.18 13.06
N ARG A 87 -0.05 -4.18 12.22
CA ARG A 87 0.97 -4.99 11.55
C ARG A 87 0.62 -5.19 10.08
N TYR A 88 1.63 -5.00 9.24
CA TYR A 88 1.63 -5.46 7.86
C TYR A 88 1.88 -6.96 7.82
N GLY A 89 1.09 -7.66 7.01
CA GLY A 89 1.16 -9.10 6.79
C GLY A 89 0.55 -9.45 5.43
N LEU A 90 0.60 -10.73 5.08
CA LEU A 90 0.08 -11.24 3.83
C LEU A 90 -1.04 -12.23 4.11
N VAL A 91 -2.05 -12.25 3.24
CA VAL A 91 -3.03 -13.34 3.17
C VAL A 91 -2.56 -14.28 2.06
N CYS A 92 -2.38 -15.56 2.38
CA CYS A 92 -1.90 -16.56 1.43
C CYS A 92 -2.93 -17.66 1.19
N LYS A 93 -2.80 -18.34 0.05
CA LYS A 93 -3.41 -19.64 -0.22
C LYS A 93 -2.61 -20.76 0.45
N GLU A 94 -3.18 -21.96 0.43
CA GLU A 94 -2.56 -23.18 0.97
C GLU A 94 -1.22 -23.53 0.31
N ASP A 95 -1.01 -23.14 -0.95
CA ASP A 95 0.26 -23.32 -1.69
C ASP A 95 1.30 -22.21 -1.43
N GLY A 96 0.97 -21.22 -0.59
CA GLY A 96 1.85 -20.10 -0.24
C GLY A 96 1.80 -18.90 -1.20
N GLY A 97 0.99 -18.97 -2.27
CA GLY A 97 0.75 -17.84 -3.17
C GLY A 97 -0.01 -16.70 -2.46
N ILE A 98 0.33 -15.44 -2.76
CA ILE A 98 -0.22 -14.27 -2.07
C ILE A 98 -1.59 -13.89 -2.65
N LEU A 99 -2.63 -13.95 -1.81
CA LEU A 99 -3.98 -13.47 -2.12
C LEU A 99 -4.09 -11.95 -2.00
N ASP A 100 -3.46 -11.37 -0.98
CA ASP A 100 -3.32 -9.91 -0.80
C ASP A 100 -2.23 -9.58 0.23
N ASP A 101 -1.74 -8.34 0.22
CA ASP A 101 -1.04 -7.74 1.35
C ASP A 101 -1.97 -6.81 2.12
N VAL A 102 -1.91 -6.86 3.46
CA VAL A 102 -2.91 -6.21 4.32
C VAL A 102 -2.28 -5.54 5.54
N LEU A 103 -2.98 -4.57 6.09
CA LEU A 103 -2.71 -4.02 7.42
C LEU A 103 -3.76 -4.52 8.40
N THR A 104 -3.34 -5.22 9.44
CA THR A 104 -4.19 -5.65 10.56
C THR A 104 -4.00 -4.74 11.75
N TYR A 105 -5.10 -4.25 12.31
CA TYR A 105 -5.19 -3.30 13.39
C TYR A 105 -5.85 -3.99 14.59
N HIS A 106 -5.35 -3.72 15.79
CA HIS A 106 -6.08 -3.96 17.04
C HIS A 106 -6.40 -2.61 17.67
N LEU A 107 -7.69 -2.28 17.77
CA LEU A 107 -8.18 -0.97 18.19
C LEU A 107 -9.13 -1.11 19.39
N GLN A 108 -9.45 0.02 20.01
CA GLN A 108 -10.49 0.14 21.03
C GLN A 108 -11.45 1.24 20.60
N ASP A 109 -12.75 0.98 20.78
CA ASP A 109 -13.78 1.99 20.57
C ASP A 109 -13.88 2.97 21.75
N ALA A 110 -14.76 3.97 21.61
CA ALA A 110 -15.01 4.98 22.64
C ALA A 110 -15.47 4.41 24.00
N ASP A 111 -16.07 3.21 24.02
CA ASP A 111 -16.50 2.52 25.24
C ASP A 111 -15.40 1.61 25.82
N GLY A 112 -14.21 1.60 25.20
CA GLY A 112 -13.05 0.81 25.61
C GLY A 112 -13.09 -0.65 25.15
N LYS A 113 -14.08 -1.03 24.32
CA LYS A 113 -14.20 -2.38 23.79
C LYS A 113 -13.22 -2.56 22.62
N SER A 114 -12.43 -3.61 22.70
CA SER A 114 -11.49 -3.98 21.64
C SER A 114 -12.21 -4.54 20.42
N TYR A 115 -11.70 -4.18 19.24
CA TYR A 115 -12.06 -4.79 17.95
C TYR A 115 -10.82 -4.87 17.05
N ALA A 116 -10.89 -5.67 16.00
CA ALA A 116 -9.85 -5.72 14.99
C ALA A 116 -10.35 -5.07 13.68
N GLN A 117 -9.43 -4.53 12.90
CA GLN A 117 -9.71 -4.01 11.57
C GLN A 117 -8.63 -4.49 10.59
N MET A 118 -9.01 -4.72 9.34
CA MET A 118 -8.11 -5.04 8.25
C MET A 118 -8.30 -4.05 7.10
N VAL A 119 -7.20 -3.49 6.60
CA VAL A 119 -7.18 -2.69 5.37
C VAL A 119 -6.62 -3.53 4.24
N VAL A 120 -7.36 -3.60 3.13
CA VAL A 120 -7.18 -4.55 2.01
C VAL A 120 -7.11 -3.78 0.70
N ASN A 121 -6.35 -4.26 -0.29
CA ASN A 121 -6.26 -3.60 -1.59
C ASN A 121 -7.63 -3.56 -2.28
N ALA A 122 -7.95 -2.45 -2.94
CA ALA A 122 -9.26 -2.21 -3.56
C ALA A 122 -9.67 -3.32 -4.55
N GLY A 123 -8.75 -3.73 -5.42
CA GLY A 123 -8.98 -4.79 -6.41
C GLY A 123 -9.19 -6.19 -5.81
N ASN A 124 -8.80 -6.40 -4.55
CA ASN A 124 -8.92 -7.67 -3.85
C ASN A 124 -10.06 -7.71 -2.83
N ARG A 125 -10.82 -6.61 -2.65
CA ARG A 125 -11.91 -6.48 -1.66
C ARG A 125 -12.86 -7.69 -1.69
N GLU A 126 -13.44 -7.99 -2.84
CA GLU A 126 -14.46 -9.05 -2.95
C GLU A 126 -13.84 -10.44 -2.73
N LYS A 127 -12.63 -10.67 -3.26
CA LYS A 127 -11.89 -11.93 -3.07
C LYS A 127 -11.57 -12.18 -1.61
N ILE A 128 -11.03 -11.19 -0.91
CA ILE A 128 -10.63 -11.33 0.50
C ILE A 128 -11.87 -11.38 1.41
N ALA A 129 -12.93 -10.63 1.12
CA ALA A 129 -14.19 -10.74 1.86
C ALA A 129 -14.80 -12.15 1.78
N ALA A 130 -14.79 -12.76 0.58
CA ALA A 130 -15.24 -14.14 0.38
C ALA A 130 -14.36 -15.13 1.16
N TRP A 131 -13.03 -15.00 1.02
CA TRP A 131 -12.05 -15.84 1.74
C TRP A 131 -12.26 -15.84 3.25
N ILE A 132 -12.55 -14.67 3.81
CA ILE A 132 -12.82 -14.45 5.23
C ILE A 132 -14.16 -15.05 5.63
N THR A 133 -15.21 -14.81 4.85
CA THR A 133 -16.57 -15.24 5.16
C THR A 133 -16.70 -16.77 5.21
N GLU A 134 -16.01 -17.48 4.30
CA GLU A 134 -15.96 -18.94 4.29
C GLU A 134 -15.37 -19.56 5.58
N ARG A 135 -14.55 -18.78 6.31
CA ARG A 135 -13.79 -19.24 7.48
C ARG A 135 -14.24 -18.57 8.77
N LEU A 136 -15.25 -17.70 8.71
CA LEU A 136 -15.67 -16.86 9.82
C LEU A 136 -16.27 -17.72 10.95
N PRO A 137 -15.72 -17.68 12.17
CA PRO A 137 -16.31 -18.39 13.30
C PRO A 137 -17.61 -17.69 13.75
N SER A 138 -18.53 -18.44 14.35
CA SER A 138 -19.87 -17.96 14.70
C SER A 138 -19.91 -16.86 15.76
N ASP A 139 -18.83 -16.66 16.50
CA ASP A 139 -18.69 -15.67 17.58
C ASP A 139 -17.89 -14.42 17.15
N VAL A 140 -17.49 -14.33 15.88
CA VAL A 140 -16.88 -13.14 15.28
C VAL A 140 -17.83 -12.53 14.28
N THR A 141 -18.13 -11.24 14.45
CA THR A 141 -18.92 -10.47 13.48
C THR A 141 -17.97 -9.78 12.51
N PHE A 142 -18.15 -10.01 11.22
CA PHE A 142 -17.41 -9.36 10.13
C PHE A 142 -18.30 -8.32 9.44
N THR A 143 -17.80 -7.09 9.28
CA THR A 143 -18.49 -6.01 8.57
C THR A 143 -17.54 -5.33 7.59
N ASP A 144 -17.99 -5.15 6.35
CA ASP A 144 -17.27 -4.36 5.35
C ASP A 144 -17.73 -2.90 5.40
N GLN A 145 -16.88 -2.03 5.95
CA GLN A 145 -17.16 -0.60 6.15
C GLN A 145 -16.66 0.28 5.00
N THR A 146 -16.24 -0.32 3.89
CA THR A 146 -15.57 0.39 2.79
C THR A 146 -16.41 1.54 2.25
N GLU A 147 -17.71 1.33 2.00
CA GLU A 147 -18.56 2.36 1.39
C GLU A 147 -19.18 3.32 2.42
N GLU A 148 -19.10 2.97 3.70
CA GLU A 148 -19.60 3.79 4.82
C GLU A 148 -18.59 4.84 5.29
N THR A 149 -17.32 4.65 4.93
CA THR A 149 -16.19 5.45 5.42
C THR A 149 -15.34 5.98 4.26
N ALA A 150 -14.70 7.12 4.48
CA ALA A 150 -13.63 7.63 3.63
C ALA A 150 -12.29 7.47 4.35
N MET A 151 -11.22 7.30 3.57
CA MET A 151 -9.86 7.17 4.08
C MET A 151 -8.93 8.12 3.30
N ILE A 152 -8.23 8.97 4.02
CA ILE A 152 -7.38 10.04 3.47
C ILE A 152 -5.96 9.82 4.00
N ALA A 153 -4.98 9.66 3.11
CA ALA A 153 -3.58 9.63 3.51
C ALA A 153 -2.99 11.04 3.44
N VAL A 154 -2.40 11.49 4.55
CA VAL A 154 -1.67 12.75 4.69
C VAL A 154 -0.20 12.40 4.86
N GLN A 155 0.61 12.67 3.85
CA GLN A 155 1.97 12.10 3.74
C GLN A 155 2.99 13.20 3.41
N GLY A 156 4.17 13.15 4.01
CA GLY A 156 5.23 14.12 3.78
C GLY A 156 5.81 14.70 5.08
N PRO A 157 6.91 15.46 5.01
CA PRO A 157 7.60 16.02 6.18
C PRO A 157 6.75 16.88 7.11
N HIS A 158 5.72 17.54 6.58
CA HIS A 158 4.86 18.43 7.35
C HIS A 158 3.53 17.76 7.73
N ALA A 159 3.33 16.49 7.36
CA ALA A 159 2.05 15.79 7.49
C ALA A 159 1.57 15.71 8.94
N ILE A 160 2.41 15.27 9.89
CA ILE A 160 2.01 15.13 11.30
C ILE A 160 1.63 16.48 11.90
N ARG A 161 2.47 17.50 11.71
CA ARG A 161 2.23 18.85 12.23
C ARG A 161 0.94 19.44 11.67
N MET A 162 0.71 19.29 10.36
CA MET A 162 -0.49 19.83 9.72
C MET A 162 -1.74 19.08 10.17
N ALA A 163 -1.70 17.73 10.17
CA ALA A 163 -2.85 16.92 10.60
C ALA A 163 -3.20 17.14 12.09
N GLN A 164 -2.24 17.51 12.93
CA GLN A 164 -2.45 17.78 14.36
C GLN A 164 -3.52 18.84 14.62
N GLU A 165 -3.67 19.83 13.72
CA GLU A 165 -4.64 20.92 13.88
C GLU A 165 -6.10 20.42 13.76
N LEU A 166 -6.30 19.28 13.12
CA LEU A 166 -7.63 18.69 12.90
C LEU A 166 -7.92 17.50 13.81
N VAL A 167 -6.91 16.89 14.41
CA VAL A 167 -7.05 15.65 15.18
C VAL A 167 -6.89 15.93 16.68
N GLU A 168 -7.87 15.51 17.47
CA GLU A 168 -7.77 15.60 18.93
C GLU A 168 -6.74 14.60 19.49
N GLY A 169 -5.96 15.07 20.46
CA GLY A 169 -4.86 14.35 21.08
C GLY A 169 -3.55 14.48 20.30
N ASP A 170 -2.44 14.25 20.99
CA ASP A 170 -1.09 14.45 20.43
C ASP A 170 -0.73 13.32 19.43
N LEU A 171 -0.55 13.69 18.15
CA LEU A 171 -0.10 12.79 17.08
C LEU A 171 1.38 12.47 17.15
N SER A 172 2.19 13.27 17.85
CA SER A 172 3.61 12.98 18.04
C SER A 172 3.85 11.77 18.94
N GLU A 173 2.90 11.46 19.82
CA GLU A 173 2.90 10.25 20.66
C GLU A 173 2.58 8.98 19.85
N LEU A 174 1.89 9.12 18.71
CA LEU A 174 1.53 8.01 17.84
C LEU A 174 2.78 7.55 17.08
N LYS A 175 3.34 6.39 17.44
CA LYS A 175 4.53 5.84 16.76
C LYS A 175 4.15 5.19 15.43
N TYR A 176 5.15 4.95 14.57
CA TYR A 176 4.96 4.22 13.32
C TYR A 176 4.26 2.88 13.55
N TYR A 177 3.28 2.54 12.70
CA TYR A 177 2.40 1.36 12.86
C TYR A 177 1.59 1.36 14.18
N GLN A 178 1.20 2.54 14.65
CA GLN A 178 0.18 2.71 15.67
C GLN A 178 -1.03 3.45 15.12
N GLY A 179 -2.19 3.18 15.70
CA GLY A 179 -3.42 3.88 15.39
C GLY A 179 -4.35 3.94 16.60
N ARG A 180 -5.33 4.83 16.56
CA ARG A 180 -6.35 4.97 17.59
C ARG A 180 -7.59 5.65 17.05
N GLU A 181 -8.73 5.39 17.67
CA GLU A 181 -9.87 6.27 17.50
C GLU A 181 -9.55 7.67 18.04
N ALA A 182 -10.01 8.69 17.33
CA ALA A 182 -9.83 10.09 17.67
C ALA A 182 -10.98 10.92 17.10
N LYS A 183 -11.13 12.14 17.60
CA LYS A 183 -11.96 13.14 16.93
C LYS A 183 -11.15 13.81 15.82
N ILE A 184 -11.69 13.81 14.61
CA ILE A 184 -11.12 14.44 13.41
C ILE A 184 -12.12 15.49 12.97
N LEU A 185 -11.77 16.76 13.09
CA LEU A 185 -12.68 17.90 12.91
C LEU A 185 -13.98 17.69 13.73
N SER A 186 -13.83 17.32 15.02
CA SER A 186 -14.91 17.00 15.96
C SER A 186 -15.78 15.76 15.62
N HIS A 187 -15.47 15.01 14.56
CA HIS A 187 -16.16 13.77 14.19
C HIS A 187 -15.39 12.54 14.67
N ASN A 188 -16.09 11.49 15.10
CA ASN A 188 -15.43 10.22 15.41
C ASN A 188 -14.77 9.66 14.16
N GLY A 189 -13.51 9.27 14.28
CA GLY A 189 -12.74 8.65 13.22
C GLY A 189 -11.57 7.86 13.79
N LEU A 190 -10.71 7.39 12.89
CA LEU A 190 -9.50 6.64 13.20
C LEU A 190 -8.31 7.38 12.59
N VAL A 191 -7.24 7.54 13.36
CA VAL A 191 -5.94 7.99 12.87
C VAL A 191 -4.93 6.87 13.01
N SER A 192 -4.13 6.62 11.98
CA SER A 192 -2.99 5.70 12.03
C SER A 192 -1.73 6.34 11.45
N ARG A 193 -0.57 6.13 12.08
CA ARG A 193 0.73 6.57 11.54
C ARG A 193 1.28 5.50 10.61
N THR A 194 0.64 5.41 9.46
CA THR A 194 0.90 4.49 8.35
C THR A 194 0.98 5.27 7.04
N GLY A 195 1.45 4.62 5.99
CA GLY A 195 1.69 5.31 4.73
C GLY A 195 2.25 4.42 3.65
N TYR A 196 2.17 4.91 2.41
CA TYR A 196 2.60 4.19 1.20
C TYR A 196 3.51 5.04 0.31
N THR A 197 4.36 5.86 0.95
CA THR A 197 5.16 6.88 0.24
C THR A 197 6.65 6.84 0.57
N GLY A 198 7.04 6.20 1.67
CA GLY A 198 8.41 6.30 2.23
C GLY A 198 8.67 7.59 3.01
N GLU A 199 7.69 8.49 3.09
CA GLU A 199 7.67 9.63 4.01
C GLU A 199 6.95 9.28 5.31
N ASP A 200 7.10 10.14 6.31
CA ASP A 200 6.25 10.12 7.49
C ASP A 200 4.84 10.64 7.14
N GLY A 201 3.85 10.31 7.97
CA GLY A 201 2.47 10.70 7.72
C GLY A 201 1.46 9.89 8.51
N VAL A 202 0.21 10.25 8.32
CA VAL A 202 -0.94 9.56 8.90
C VAL A 202 -1.97 9.21 7.83
N GLU A 203 -2.82 8.25 8.16
CA GLU A 203 -4.05 7.97 7.44
C GLU A 203 -5.23 8.24 8.37
N LEU A 204 -6.21 8.98 7.85
CA LEU A 204 -7.39 9.43 8.56
C LEU A 204 -8.61 8.73 7.97
N THR A 205 -9.33 7.96 8.78
CA THR A 205 -10.59 7.33 8.38
C THR A 205 -11.75 8.02 9.10
N VAL A 206 -12.75 8.46 8.35
CA VAL A 206 -13.95 9.14 8.87
C VAL A 206 -15.21 8.59 8.21
N PRO A 207 -16.40 8.71 8.83
CA PRO A 207 -17.66 8.41 8.16
C PRO A 207 -17.77 9.18 6.83
N GLY A 208 -18.20 8.52 5.77
CA GLY A 208 -18.17 9.06 4.41
C GLY A 208 -18.92 10.38 4.25
N LYS A 209 -19.99 10.59 5.05
CA LYS A 209 -20.75 11.85 5.09
C LYS A 209 -19.94 13.08 5.56
N PHE A 210 -18.83 12.87 6.26
CA PHE A 210 -17.93 13.93 6.73
C PHE A 210 -16.64 14.02 5.89
N ALA A 211 -16.50 13.19 4.85
CA ALA A 211 -15.28 13.13 4.05
C ALA A 211 -14.94 14.48 3.41
N ILE A 212 -15.92 15.15 2.81
CA ILE A 212 -15.72 16.42 2.11
C ILE A 212 -15.25 17.52 3.07
N SER A 213 -15.90 17.68 4.23
CA SER A 213 -15.52 18.73 5.19
C SER A 213 -14.11 18.51 5.74
N VAL A 214 -13.74 17.25 6.03
CA VAL A 214 -12.39 16.91 6.48
C VAL A 214 -11.36 17.11 5.36
N TRP A 215 -11.67 16.69 4.13
CA TRP A 215 -10.79 16.85 2.98
C TRP A 215 -10.53 18.32 2.65
N GLU A 216 -11.56 19.16 2.64
CA GLU A 216 -11.42 20.59 2.34
C GLU A 216 -10.59 21.31 3.41
N ALA A 217 -10.81 20.99 4.70
CA ALA A 217 -10.00 21.53 5.79
C ALA A 217 -8.51 21.13 5.65
N LEU A 218 -8.24 19.84 5.37
CA LEU A 218 -6.89 19.36 5.09
C LEU A 218 -6.28 20.03 3.86
N HIS A 219 -7.08 20.23 2.80
CA HIS A 219 -6.61 20.82 1.55
C HIS A 219 -6.18 22.27 1.73
N VAL A 220 -6.96 23.07 2.48
CA VAL A 220 -6.59 24.44 2.85
C VAL A 220 -5.29 24.44 3.66
N ALA A 221 -5.21 23.64 4.73
CA ALA A 221 -4.01 23.56 5.57
C ALA A 221 -2.77 23.06 4.81
N ALA A 222 -2.94 22.10 3.88
CA ALA A 222 -1.86 21.62 3.03
C ALA A 222 -1.33 22.73 2.12
N ALA A 223 -2.21 23.54 1.52
CA ALA A 223 -1.80 24.62 0.63
C ALA A 223 -0.92 25.67 1.33
N GLU A 224 -1.17 25.97 2.62
CA GLU A 224 -0.38 26.92 3.42
C GLU A 224 1.08 26.49 3.61
N VAL A 225 1.35 25.18 3.57
CA VAL A 225 2.70 24.61 3.70
C VAL A 225 3.29 24.14 2.37
N GLY A 226 2.67 24.51 1.24
CA GLY A 226 3.12 24.11 -0.11
C GLY A 226 2.79 22.66 -0.48
N GLY A 227 1.81 22.07 0.18
CA GLY A 227 1.26 20.75 -0.13
C GLY A 227 0.07 20.80 -1.10
N HIS A 228 -0.29 19.63 -1.63
CA HIS A 228 -1.32 19.50 -2.66
C HIS A 228 -2.15 18.22 -2.53
N ALA A 229 -3.29 18.19 -3.22
CA ALA A 229 -3.96 16.93 -3.55
C ALA A 229 -3.11 16.13 -4.54
N VAL A 230 -3.01 14.83 -4.32
CA VAL A 230 -2.12 13.94 -5.06
C VAL A 230 -2.88 12.75 -5.63
N GLY A 231 -2.68 12.49 -6.92
CA GLY A 231 -3.30 11.40 -7.65
C GLY A 231 -2.52 10.10 -7.61
N LEU A 232 -3.12 9.06 -8.20
CA LEU A 232 -2.55 7.70 -8.23
C LEU A 232 -1.20 7.60 -8.95
N GLY A 233 -0.93 8.46 -9.95
CA GLY A 233 0.34 8.43 -10.67
C GLY A 233 1.53 8.80 -9.78
N ALA A 234 1.37 9.84 -8.95
CA ALA A 234 2.39 10.20 -7.97
C ALA A 234 2.48 9.17 -6.84
N ARG A 235 1.35 8.61 -6.37
CA ARG A 235 1.34 7.48 -5.42
C ARG A 235 2.22 6.32 -5.91
N ASP A 236 2.11 5.94 -7.18
CA ASP A 236 2.92 4.88 -7.78
C ASP A 236 4.42 5.22 -7.86
N THR A 237 4.78 6.47 -8.18
CA THR A 237 6.20 6.86 -8.16
C THR A 237 6.79 6.90 -6.74
N LEU A 238 6.02 7.35 -5.74
CA LEU A 238 6.48 7.45 -4.35
C LEU A 238 6.70 6.07 -3.72
N ARG A 239 5.75 5.15 -3.90
CA ARG A 239 5.85 3.77 -3.40
C ARG A 239 6.97 3.00 -4.09
N LEU A 240 7.17 3.22 -5.39
CA LEU A 240 8.23 2.57 -6.16
C LEU A 240 9.60 2.99 -5.63
N GLU A 241 9.81 4.29 -5.40
CA GLU A 241 11.04 4.80 -4.77
C GLU A 241 11.28 4.21 -3.37
N ALA A 242 10.21 4.05 -2.59
CA ALA A 242 10.23 3.41 -1.27
C ALA A 242 10.28 1.87 -1.33
N ALA A 243 10.33 1.28 -2.53
CA ALA A 243 10.30 -0.16 -2.81
C ALA A 243 9.15 -0.95 -2.19
N MET A 244 8.03 -0.26 -1.96
CA MET A 244 6.81 -0.89 -1.47
C MET A 244 6.15 -1.67 -2.63
N PRO A 245 5.86 -2.97 -2.44
CA PRO A 245 5.25 -3.80 -3.49
C PRO A 245 3.82 -3.35 -3.76
N LEU A 246 3.35 -3.56 -4.98
CA LEU A 246 1.95 -3.37 -5.35
C LEU A 246 1.34 -4.71 -5.78
N TYR A 247 0.19 -5.06 -5.20
CA TYR A 247 -0.53 -6.27 -5.61
C TYR A 247 -0.95 -6.19 -7.09
N GLY A 248 -0.82 -7.30 -7.80
CA GLY A 248 -0.97 -7.40 -9.25
C GLY A 248 0.36 -7.22 -10.00
N HIS A 249 1.39 -6.68 -9.34
CA HIS A 249 2.72 -6.43 -9.93
C HIS A 249 3.80 -7.24 -9.21
N GLU A 250 4.21 -6.80 -8.02
CA GLU A 250 5.20 -7.50 -7.20
C GLU A 250 4.58 -8.64 -6.39
N LEU A 251 3.26 -8.63 -6.20
CA LEU A 251 2.54 -9.65 -5.43
C LEU A 251 1.44 -10.22 -6.31
N SER A 252 1.31 -11.53 -6.29
CA SER A 252 0.23 -12.24 -6.96
C SER A 252 0.12 -13.63 -6.34
N GLU A 253 -0.88 -14.37 -6.78
CA GLU A 253 -1.07 -15.75 -6.34
C GLU A 253 -0.02 -16.72 -6.88
N GLU A 254 0.82 -16.31 -7.83
CA GLU A 254 1.96 -17.07 -8.34
C GLU A 254 3.28 -16.73 -7.62
N ILE A 255 3.27 -15.70 -6.78
CA ILE A 255 4.45 -15.18 -6.10
C ILE A 255 4.28 -15.45 -4.60
N THR A 256 5.32 -16.00 -4.00
CA THR A 256 5.38 -16.26 -2.56
C THR A 256 5.99 -15.09 -1.78
N PRO A 257 5.69 -14.97 -0.48
CA PRO A 257 6.31 -13.96 0.39
C PRO A 257 7.85 -13.98 0.36
N LEU A 258 8.44 -15.17 0.22
CA LEU A 258 9.89 -15.39 0.20
C LEU A 258 10.52 -14.79 -1.06
N GLN A 259 9.93 -15.05 -2.24
CA GLN A 259 10.35 -14.44 -3.50
C GLN A 259 10.27 -12.91 -3.43
N ALA A 260 9.18 -12.38 -2.86
CA ALA A 260 8.94 -10.95 -2.75
C ALA A 260 9.86 -10.21 -1.77
N GLY A 261 10.72 -10.92 -1.03
CA GLY A 261 11.58 -10.33 0.00
C GLY A 261 10.78 -9.81 1.20
N LEU A 262 9.62 -10.40 1.47
CA LEU A 262 8.69 -10.01 2.53
C LEU A 262 8.76 -10.91 3.76
N GLY A 263 9.90 -11.58 3.99
CA GLY A 263 10.09 -12.42 5.18
C GLY A 263 9.91 -11.66 6.51
N PHE A 264 10.13 -10.34 6.53
CA PHE A 264 9.84 -9.51 7.71
C PHE A 264 8.33 -9.40 8.05
N ALA A 265 7.47 -9.72 7.08
CA ALA A 265 6.02 -9.77 7.20
C ALA A 265 5.53 -11.20 7.49
N MET A 266 6.42 -12.07 7.99
CA MET A 266 6.12 -13.43 8.37
C MET A 266 6.57 -13.71 9.81
N SER A 267 5.85 -14.59 10.47
CA SER A 267 6.18 -15.13 11.79
C SER A 267 6.12 -16.64 11.70
N TRP A 268 7.23 -17.34 11.96
CA TRP A 268 7.28 -18.81 11.89
C TRP A 268 6.84 -19.48 13.21
N ASP A 269 6.69 -18.69 14.27
CA ASP A 269 6.30 -19.12 15.63
C ASP A 269 4.78 -19.16 15.86
N HIS A 270 3.97 -19.12 14.79
CA HIS A 270 2.53 -19.36 14.83
C HIS A 270 2.08 -20.14 13.58
N GLU A 271 0.83 -20.59 13.57
CA GLU A 271 0.22 -21.29 12.44
C GLU A 271 -0.55 -20.31 11.57
N PHE A 272 -0.42 -20.44 10.24
CA PHE A 272 -1.13 -19.64 9.26
C PHE A 272 -1.27 -20.40 7.94
N ILE A 273 -2.26 -20.00 7.13
CA ILE A 273 -2.52 -20.66 5.84
C ILE A 273 -1.31 -20.48 4.90
N GLY A 274 -0.84 -21.58 4.33
CA GLY A 274 0.31 -21.63 3.41
C GLY A 274 1.67 -21.85 4.09
N LYS A 275 1.74 -21.87 5.43
CA LYS A 275 3.01 -22.07 6.16
C LYS A 275 3.79 -23.31 5.71
N ALA A 276 3.13 -24.48 5.72
CA ALA A 276 3.78 -25.75 5.38
C ALA A 276 4.35 -25.75 3.94
N ALA A 277 3.62 -25.15 2.99
CA ALA A 277 4.10 -25.02 1.62
C ALA A 277 5.33 -24.11 1.55
N LEU A 278 5.32 -22.98 2.27
CA LEU A 278 6.43 -22.03 2.31
C LEU A 278 7.68 -22.60 3.01
N GLU A 279 7.52 -23.42 4.05
CA GLU A 279 8.62 -24.12 4.72
C GLU A 279 9.28 -25.18 3.82
N ALA A 280 8.51 -25.79 2.92
CA ALA A 280 9.00 -26.81 1.99
C ALA A 280 9.74 -26.24 0.76
N LEU A 281 9.71 -24.92 0.54
CA LEU A 281 10.37 -24.29 -0.61
C LEU A 281 11.88 -24.27 -0.48
N ASP A 282 12.57 -24.64 -1.55
CA ASP A 282 14.00 -24.35 -1.71
C ASP A 282 14.18 -22.86 -2.08
N GLN A 283 14.50 -22.05 -1.07
CA GLN A 283 14.66 -20.60 -1.24
C GLN A 283 15.78 -20.22 -2.21
N GLU A 284 16.79 -21.08 -2.39
CA GLU A 284 17.92 -20.80 -3.29
C GLU A 284 17.50 -20.94 -4.75
N ALA A 285 16.52 -21.78 -5.04
CA ALA A 285 15.96 -21.96 -6.39
C ALA A 285 14.93 -20.88 -6.78
N LEU A 286 14.46 -20.07 -5.82
CA LEU A 286 13.42 -19.08 -6.06
C LEU A 286 13.99 -17.79 -6.71
N PRO A 287 13.29 -17.23 -7.71
CA PRO A 287 13.62 -15.89 -8.19
C PRO A 287 13.35 -14.85 -7.10
N VAL A 288 14.15 -13.79 -7.07
CA VAL A 288 14.11 -12.77 -6.02
C VAL A 288 13.78 -11.41 -6.60
N ARG A 289 13.03 -10.62 -5.83
CA ARG A 289 12.71 -9.25 -6.18
C ARG A 289 13.94 -8.34 -6.03
N VAL A 290 14.25 -7.58 -7.06
CA VAL A 290 15.39 -6.66 -7.12
C VAL A 290 14.98 -5.26 -7.56
N GLY A 291 15.81 -4.27 -7.23
CA GLY A 291 15.75 -2.92 -7.80
C GLY A 291 16.65 -2.80 -9.01
N LEU A 292 16.20 -2.02 -10.00
CA LEU A 292 16.90 -1.76 -11.25
C LEU A 292 16.98 -0.25 -11.48
N ALA A 293 18.19 0.26 -11.67
CA ALA A 293 18.44 1.65 -12.08
C ALA A 293 18.92 1.66 -13.53
N MET A 294 18.14 2.31 -14.41
CA MET A 294 18.49 2.41 -15.83
C MET A 294 19.74 3.27 -16.02
N GLN A 295 20.61 2.86 -16.95
CA GLN A 295 21.80 3.63 -17.35
C GLN A 295 21.48 4.68 -18.43
N ASP A 296 20.24 4.68 -18.94
CA ASP A 296 19.74 5.67 -19.88
C ASP A 296 18.34 6.18 -19.49
N ARG A 297 17.71 6.95 -20.38
CA ARG A 297 16.43 7.63 -20.13
C ARG A 297 15.20 6.80 -20.51
N ARG A 298 15.34 5.52 -20.88
CA ARG A 298 14.21 4.66 -21.21
C ARG A 298 13.57 4.12 -19.94
N VAL A 299 12.26 4.32 -19.82
CA VAL A 299 11.50 3.88 -18.66
C VAL A 299 11.01 2.45 -18.89
N PRO A 300 11.42 1.48 -18.04
CA PRO A 300 10.90 0.14 -18.11
C PRO A 300 9.40 0.11 -17.82
N ARG A 301 8.71 -0.88 -18.38
CA ARG A 301 7.32 -1.17 -18.07
C ARG A 301 7.21 -2.61 -17.62
N GLU A 302 6.13 -2.88 -16.91
CA GLU A 302 5.76 -4.20 -16.49
C GLU A 302 5.85 -5.22 -17.64
N HIS A 303 6.24 -6.44 -17.28
CA HIS A 303 6.47 -7.59 -18.16
C HIS A 303 7.65 -7.47 -19.12
N TYR A 304 8.37 -6.34 -19.16
CA TYR A 304 9.58 -6.26 -19.98
C TYR A 304 10.61 -7.28 -19.50
N PRO A 305 11.09 -8.18 -20.37
CA PRO A 305 11.99 -9.24 -19.96
C PRO A 305 13.41 -8.70 -19.70
N LEU A 306 14.07 -9.31 -18.72
CA LEU A 306 15.42 -8.97 -18.25
C LEU A 306 16.40 -10.02 -18.76
N PHE A 307 17.57 -9.59 -19.24
CA PHE A 307 18.54 -10.45 -19.87
C PHE A 307 19.95 -10.29 -19.31
N LYS A 308 20.71 -11.38 -19.37
CA LYS A 308 22.16 -11.41 -19.20
C LYS A 308 22.78 -12.04 -20.45
N GLY A 309 23.35 -11.22 -21.33
CA GLY A 309 23.70 -11.68 -22.67
C GLY A 309 22.43 -12.06 -23.45
N ASP A 310 22.38 -13.28 -23.98
CA ASP A 310 21.22 -13.80 -24.72
C ASP A 310 20.20 -14.54 -23.83
N GLU A 311 20.54 -14.80 -22.57
CA GLU A 311 19.67 -15.50 -21.62
C GLU A 311 18.64 -14.56 -20.99
N GLN A 312 17.37 -14.95 -21.02
CA GLN A 312 16.34 -14.25 -20.26
C GLN A 312 16.39 -14.72 -18.80
N VAL A 313 16.74 -13.81 -17.90
CA VAL A 313 16.98 -14.10 -16.48
C VAL A 313 15.87 -13.60 -15.56
N GLY A 314 14.85 -12.93 -16.11
CA GLY A 314 13.80 -12.33 -15.30
C GLY A 314 12.81 -11.46 -16.07
N LYS A 315 12.02 -10.69 -15.32
CA LYS A 315 11.04 -9.73 -15.85
C LYS A 315 10.84 -8.54 -14.91
N VAL A 316 10.57 -7.38 -15.49
CA VAL A 316 10.14 -6.17 -14.77
C VAL A 316 8.71 -6.36 -14.26
N THR A 317 8.43 -5.90 -13.04
CA THR A 317 7.10 -5.86 -12.44
C THR A 317 6.55 -4.45 -12.39
N SER A 318 7.37 -3.47 -11.98
CA SER A 318 6.98 -2.05 -11.94
C SER A 318 8.12 -1.20 -12.49
N GLY A 319 7.80 -0.13 -13.22
CA GLY A 319 8.82 0.76 -13.76
C GLY A 319 8.30 2.17 -14.04
N SER A 320 9.04 3.17 -13.58
CA SER A 320 8.69 4.57 -13.75
C SER A 320 9.91 5.49 -13.77
N GLN A 321 9.70 6.74 -14.18
CA GLN A 321 10.68 7.79 -13.98
C GLN A 321 10.66 8.19 -12.50
N SER A 322 11.78 8.09 -11.79
CA SER A 322 11.89 8.64 -10.43
C SER A 322 12.08 10.16 -10.50
N PRO A 323 11.16 10.95 -9.92
CA PRO A 323 11.35 12.40 -9.82
C PRO A 323 12.46 12.77 -8.83
N THR A 324 12.63 12.00 -7.73
CA THR A 324 13.65 12.28 -6.72
C THR A 324 15.06 12.01 -7.22
N LEU A 325 15.27 10.89 -7.92
CA LEU A 325 16.60 10.46 -8.38
C LEU A 325 16.93 10.98 -9.78
N GLY A 326 15.94 11.47 -10.53
CA GLY A 326 16.14 11.97 -11.90
C GLY A 326 16.45 10.89 -12.94
N THR A 327 16.41 9.61 -12.57
CA THR A 327 16.65 8.46 -13.46
C THR A 327 15.47 7.49 -13.48
N PRO A 328 15.20 6.78 -14.60
CA PRO A 328 14.23 5.69 -14.58
C PRO A 328 14.67 4.55 -13.66
N ILE A 329 13.72 4.06 -12.88
CA ILE A 329 13.89 2.94 -11.96
C ILE A 329 12.80 1.90 -12.18
N ALA A 330 13.09 0.66 -11.81
CA ALA A 330 12.13 -0.43 -11.89
C ALA A 330 12.38 -1.48 -10.81
N MET A 331 11.31 -2.16 -10.39
CA MET A 331 11.42 -3.44 -9.68
C MET A 331 11.19 -4.58 -10.65
N GLY A 332 11.76 -5.74 -10.35
CA GLY A 332 11.53 -6.96 -11.12
C GLY A 332 11.96 -8.19 -10.36
N TYR A 333 11.69 -9.36 -10.94
CA TYR A 333 12.17 -10.64 -10.45
C TYR A 333 13.26 -11.16 -11.36
N VAL A 334 14.35 -11.65 -10.76
CA VAL A 334 15.47 -12.30 -11.45
C VAL A 334 15.86 -13.59 -10.76
N SER A 335 16.49 -14.51 -11.47
CA SER A 335 17.17 -15.65 -10.83
C SER A 335 18.20 -15.15 -9.81
N ARG A 336 18.30 -15.85 -8.67
CA ARG A 336 19.09 -15.42 -7.51
C ARG A 336 20.55 -15.08 -7.84
N GLU A 337 21.17 -15.83 -8.75
CA GLU A 337 22.55 -15.61 -9.19
C GLU A 337 22.80 -14.22 -9.83
N PHE A 338 21.75 -13.55 -10.33
CA PHE A 338 21.83 -12.23 -10.95
C PHE A 338 21.34 -11.09 -10.04
N SER A 339 21.10 -11.37 -8.75
CA SER A 339 20.47 -10.42 -7.82
C SER A 339 21.44 -9.51 -7.07
N ALA A 340 22.75 -9.72 -7.20
CA ALA A 340 23.75 -8.96 -6.47
C ALA A 340 23.79 -7.49 -6.91
N ASP A 341 23.92 -6.57 -5.95
CA ASP A 341 24.14 -5.14 -6.21
C ASP A 341 25.35 -4.98 -7.15
N GLY A 342 25.19 -4.15 -8.17
CA GLY A 342 26.22 -3.96 -9.19
C GLY A 342 26.01 -4.77 -10.46
N THR A 343 25.21 -5.83 -10.42
CA THR A 343 24.98 -6.68 -11.59
C THR A 343 24.36 -5.89 -12.73
N LEU A 344 24.99 -5.91 -13.90
CA LEU A 344 24.44 -5.34 -15.12
C LEU A 344 23.56 -6.36 -15.82
N LEU A 345 22.34 -5.93 -16.15
CA LEU A 345 21.32 -6.65 -16.90
C LEU A 345 20.81 -5.75 -18.04
N ASP A 346 20.22 -6.34 -19.07
CA ASP A 346 19.54 -5.58 -20.13
C ASP A 346 18.03 -5.78 -20.06
N VAL A 347 17.30 -4.66 -20.04
CA VAL A 347 15.84 -4.63 -20.18
C VAL A 347 15.50 -4.60 -21.66
N ASP A 348 14.61 -5.49 -22.12
CA ASP A 348 14.04 -5.38 -23.46
C ASP A 348 12.92 -4.33 -23.51
N VAL A 349 13.20 -3.19 -24.14
CA VAL A 349 12.19 -2.15 -24.40
C VAL A 349 11.79 -2.22 -25.87
N ARG A 350 10.78 -3.05 -26.15
CA ARG A 350 10.16 -3.20 -27.49
C ARG A 350 11.16 -3.63 -28.57
N GLY A 351 11.95 -4.67 -28.29
CA GLY A 351 12.95 -5.26 -29.17
C GLY A 351 14.33 -4.60 -29.11
N LYS A 352 14.58 -3.74 -28.11
CA LYS A 352 15.86 -3.04 -27.93
C LYS A 352 16.38 -3.23 -26.52
N ARG A 353 17.65 -3.64 -26.40
CA ARG A 353 18.34 -3.83 -25.13
C ARG A 353 18.78 -2.50 -24.54
N HIS A 354 18.39 -2.26 -23.29
CA HIS A 354 18.79 -1.08 -22.51
C HIS A 354 19.38 -1.54 -21.18
N THR A 355 20.60 -1.12 -20.88
CA THR A 355 21.30 -1.57 -19.69
C THR A 355 20.71 -0.97 -18.42
N ALA A 356 20.46 -1.84 -17.45
CA ALA A 356 20.08 -1.54 -16.10
C ALA A 356 21.10 -2.13 -15.12
N LYS A 357 21.32 -1.43 -14.01
CA LYS A 357 22.14 -1.90 -12.90
C LYS A 357 21.21 -2.38 -11.79
N VAL A 358 21.42 -3.59 -11.29
CA VAL A 358 20.80 -4.05 -10.05
C VAL A 358 21.29 -3.20 -8.89
N VAL A 359 20.37 -2.67 -8.10
CA VAL A 359 20.66 -1.79 -6.95
C VAL A 359 19.88 -2.23 -5.71
N PRO A 360 20.36 -1.90 -4.50
CA PRO A 360 19.65 -2.21 -3.27
C PRO A 360 18.29 -1.51 -3.21
N LEU A 361 17.31 -2.19 -2.62
CA LEU A 361 16.02 -1.60 -2.27
C LEU A 361 16.04 -1.14 -0.79
N PRO A 362 15.38 -0.02 -0.43
CA PRO A 362 14.65 0.89 -1.32
C PRO A 362 15.57 1.83 -2.13
N PHE A 363 15.06 2.38 -3.23
CA PHE A 363 15.81 3.34 -4.06
C PHE A 363 16.01 4.68 -3.35
N TYR A 364 15.03 5.06 -2.53
CA TYR A 364 15.06 6.26 -1.70
C TYR A 364 14.65 5.92 -0.28
N LYS A 365 15.40 6.48 0.66
CA LYS A 365 15.04 6.51 2.08
C LYS A 365 15.34 7.89 2.60
N ARG A 366 14.36 8.53 3.24
CA ARG A 366 14.56 9.78 3.94
C ARG A 366 15.59 9.58 5.06
N LYS A 367 16.61 10.45 5.08
CA LYS A 367 17.67 10.43 6.09
C LYS A 367 17.27 11.19 7.35
#